data_AF-A0A2G6DLX5-F1
#
_entry.id   AF-A0A2G6DLX5-F1
#
_cell.length_a   1.000
_cell.length_b   1.000
_cell.length_c   1.000
_cell.angle_alpha   90.00
_cell.angle_beta   90.00
_cell.angle_gamma   90.00
#
_symmetry.space_group_name_H-M   'P 1'
#
loop_
_entity.id
_entity.type
_entity.pdbx_description
1 polymer ?
#
loop_
_entity_poly.entity_id
_entity_poly.type
_entity_poly.pdbx_seq_one_letter_code
_entity_poly.pdbx_strand_id
1 'polypeptide(L)' 'VIKSGRFGPYITDGETNVTVPRSMDPADVTLERAAELIAEKRAKGPAPKKKRRKATKKPAAKRTKA' A
#
# COMPACT_ATOMS: atom_id res chain seq x y z
N VAL A 1 9.82 11.15 6.05
CA VAL A 1 9.50 10.59 7.39
C VAL A 1 8.82 9.24 7.22
N ILE A 2 9.11 8.27 8.10
CA ILE A 2 8.49 6.93 8.08
C ILE A 2 7.38 6.88 9.14
N LYS A 3 6.22 6.35 8.77
CA LYS A 3 5.03 6.27 9.62
C LYS A 3 4.41 4.88 9.54
N SER A 4 3.79 4.43 10.62
CA SER A 4 3.02 3.18 10.66
C SER A 4 1.56 3.46 10.32
N GLY A 5 1.03 2.80 9.28
CA GLY A 5 -0.36 2.96 8.84
C GLY A 5 -1.14 1.65 8.81
N ARG A 6 -2.43 1.73 8.44
CA ARG A 6 -3.34 0.56 8.35
C ARG A 6 -2.81 -0.60 7.49
N PHE A 7 -1.95 -0.30 6.52
CA PHE A 7 -1.39 -1.27 5.58
C PHE A 7 0.08 -1.61 5.85
N GLY A 8 0.62 -1.16 7.00
CA GLY A 8 2.04 -1.28 7.35
C GLY A 8 2.80 0.04 7.29
N PRO A 9 4.14 0.00 7.47
CA PRO A 9 4.99 1.17 7.40
C PRO A 9 4.99 1.81 6.00
N TYR A 10 4.97 3.13 5.96
CA TYR A 10 5.04 3.92 4.75
C TYR A 10 5.96 5.13 4.92
N ILE A 11 6.65 5.49 3.84
CA ILE A 11 7.45 6.69 3.71
C ILE A 11 6.54 7.79 3.16
N THR A 12 6.65 8.98 3.75
CA THR A 12 5.95 10.18 3.31
C THR A 12 6.89 11.38 3.26
N ASP A 13 6.79 12.16 2.20
CA ASP A 13 7.37 13.51 2.06
C ASP A 13 6.33 14.62 2.32
N GLY A 14 5.09 14.25 2.65
CA GLY A 14 3.95 15.15 2.83
C GLY A 14 2.98 15.20 1.64
N GLU A 15 3.45 14.87 0.44
CA GLU A 15 2.64 14.90 -0.79
C GLU A 15 2.50 13.49 -1.38
N THR A 16 3.64 12.81 -1.54
CA THR A 16 3.77 11.46 -2.07
C THR A 16 3.99 10.47 -0.92
N ASN A 17 3.19 9.40 -0.94
CA ASN A 17 3.28 8.33 0.05
C ASN A 17 3.71 7.05 -0.63
N VAL A 18 4.76 6.38 -0.14
CA VAL A 18 5.27 5.11 -0.67
C VAL A 18 5.25 4.06 0.44
N THR A 19 4.72 2.88 0.17
CA THR A 19 4.77 1.77 1.14
C THR A 19 6.19 1.24 1.26
N VAL A 20 6.68 1.01 2.48
CA VAL A 20 8.00 0.41 2.67
C VAL A 20 7.97 -1.03 2.16
N PRO A 21 8.92 -1.45 1.31
CA PRO A 21 9.02 -2.84 0.86
C PRO A 21 9.11 -3.80 2.04
N ARG A 22 8.39 -4.93 1.98
CA ARG A 22 8.40 -5.95 3.07
C ARG A 22 9.74 -6.63 3.26
N SER A 23 10.64 -6.52 2.30
CA SER A 23 12.00 -7.07 2.35
C SER A 23 12.98 -6.18 3.12
N MET A 24 12.54 -5.02 3.61
CA MET A 24 13.39 -4.04 4.27
C MET A 24 12.76 -3.62 5.60
N ASP A 25 13.58 -3.52 6.64
CA ASP A 25 13.11 -3.01 7.93
C ASP A 25 12.92 -1.49 7.82
N PRO A 26 11.75 -0.94 8.21
CA PRO A 26 11.54 0.50 8.24
C PRO A 26 12.53 1.27 9.11
N ALA A 27 13.19 0.64 10.10
CA ALA A 27 14.22 1.27 10.91
C ALA A 27 15.54 1.48 10.13
N ASP A 28 15.85 0.62 9.17
CA ASP A 28 17.09 0.65 8.37
C ASP A 28 16.96 1.50 7.09
N VAL A 29 15.76 2.02 6.81
CA VAL A 29 15.55 2.89 5.64
C VAL A 29 16.18 4.26 5.90
N THR A 30 17.24 4.53 5.17
CA THR A 30 17.92 5.84 5.16
C THR A 30 17.13 6.89 4.38
N LEU A 31 17.48 8.16 4.58
CA LEU A 31 16.86 9.28 3.89
C LEU A 31 17.07 9.23 2.37
N GLU A 32 18.25 8.84 1.90
CA GLU A 32 18.53 8.67 0.47
C GLU A 32 17.63 7.59 -0.14
N ARG A 33 17.54 6.42 0.50
CA ARG A 33 16.72 5.33 -0.02
C ARG A 33 15.23 5.68 -0.03
N ALA A 34 14.78 6.41 0.99
CA ALA A 34 13.42 6.95 1.03
C ALA A 34 13.16 7.94 -0.12
N ALA A 35 14.11 8.82 -0.42
CA ALA A 35 13.99 9.80 -1.51
C ALA A 35 13.96 9.11 -2.88
N GLU A 36 14.80 8.10 -3.11
CA GLU A 36 14.79 7.28 -4.33
C GLU A 36 13.42 6.63 -4.55
N LEU A 37 12.88 5.96 -3.53
CA LEU A 37 11.58 5.28 -3.62
C LEU A 37 10.44 6.26 -3.93
N ILE A 38 10.49 7.47 -3.37
CA ILE A 38 9.53 8.53 -3.67
C ILE A 38 9.70 9.04 -5.11
N ALA A 39 10.94 9.31 -5.53
CA ALA A 39 11.25 9.77 -6.88
C ALA A 39 10.82 8.75 -7.94
N GLU A 40 11.12 7.46 -7.74
CA GLU A 40 10.67 6.36 -8.60
C GLU A 40 9.14 6.31 -8.71
N LYS A 41 8.43 6.50 -7.59
CA LYS A 41 6.97 6.50 -7.57
C LYS A 41 6.40 7.72 -8.29
N ARG A 42 7.00 8.90 -8.10
CA ARG A 42 6.60 10.14 -8.78
C ARG A 42 6.85 10.03 -10.29
N ALA A 43 7.99 9.47 -10.70
CA ALA A 43 8.36 9.23 -12.09
C ALA A 43 7.46 8.20 -12.79
N LYS A 44 7.01 7.14 -12.08
CA LYS A 44 6.04 6.16 -12.60
C LYS A 44 4.65 6.76 -12.89
N GLY A 45 4.37 7.97 -12.40
CA GLY A 45 3.08 8.62 -12.56
C GLY A 45 1.94 7.90 -11.81
N PRO A 46 0.72 8.44 -11.86
CA PRO A 46 -0.42 7.84 -11.20
C PRO A 46 -0.71 6.46 -11.80
N ALA A 47 -0.56 5.41 -10.99
CA ALA A 47 -0.94 4.07 -11.41
C ALA A 47 -2.42 4.09 -11.86
N PRO A 48 -2.76 3.51 -13.04
CA PRO A 48 -4.13 3.51 -13.51
C PRO A 48 -5.00 2.85 -12.43
N LYS A 49 -6.09 3.53 -12.04
CA LYS A 49 -7.04 3.02 -11.05
C LYS A 49 -7.56 1.67 -11.54
N LYS A 50 -6.95 0.58 -11.07
CA LYS A 50 -7.46 -0.77 -11.28
C LYS A 50 -8.83 -0.78 -10.63
N LYS A 51 -9.90 -0.70 -11.43
CA LYS A 51 -11.29 -0.85 -10.96
C LYS A 51 -11.30 -2.12 -10.13
N ARG A 52 -11.40 -1.98 -8.80
CA ARG A 52 -11.58 -3.12 -7.91
C ARG A 52 -12.87 -3.79 -8.37
N ARG A 53 -12.78 -4.95 -9.00
CA ARG A 53 -13.95 -5.77 -9.28
C ARG A 53 -14.60 -6.01 -7.93
N LYS A 54 -15.79 -5.44 -7.72
CA LYS A 54 -16.62 -5.66 -6.54
C LYS A 54 -16.78 -7.17 -6.43
N ALA A 55 -16.14 -7.77 -5.43
CA ALA A 55 -16.38 -9.16 -5.10
C ALA A 55 -17.87 -9.25 -4.76
N THR A 56 -18.65 -9.80 -5.69
CA THR A 56 -20.05 -10.16 -5.47
C THR A 56 -20.05 -11.12 -4.30
N LYS A 57 -20.54 -10.66 -3.14
CA LYS A 57 -20.79 -11.53 -1.99
C LYS A 57 -21.63 -12.70 -2.48
N LYS A 58 -21.06 -13.90 -2.53
CA LYS A 58 -21.81 -15.14 -2.73
C LYS A 58 -22.81 -15.22 -1.56
N PRO A 59 -24.14 -15.27 -1.79
CA PRO A 59 -25.07 -15.39 -0.69
C PRO A 59 -24.80 -16.74 -0.02
N ALA A 60 -24.51 -16.71 1.27
CA ALA A 60 -24.42 -17.91 2.08
C ALA A 60 -25.78 -18.62 2.00
N ALA A 61 -25.79 -19.81 1.39
CA ALA A 61 -26.96 -20.65 1.33
C ALA A 61 -27.42 -20.91 2.78
N LYS A 62 -28.65 -20.48 3.10
CA LYS A 62 -29.33 -20.85 4.34
C LYS A 62 -29.38 -22.38 4.38
N ARG A 63 -28.62 -23.00 5.30
CA ARG A 63 -28.87 -24.39 5.69
C ARG A 63 -30.16 -24.38 6.51
N THR A 64 -31.27 -24.77 5.91
CA THR A 64 -32.44 -25.25 6.63
C THR A 64 -32.06 -26.59 7.26
N LYS A 65 -32.11 -26.65 8.59
CA LYS A 65 -31.96 -27.87 9.37
C LYS A 65 -33.35 -28.50 9.49
N ALA A 66 -33.48 -29.75 9.04
CA ALA A 66 -34.58 -30.64 9.42
C ALA A 66 -34.31 -31.23 10.81
#